data_AF-A0A927VPS6-F1
#
_entry.id   AF-A0A927VPS6-F1
#
_cell.length_a   1.000
_cell.length_b   1.000
_cell.length_c   1.000
_cell.angle_alpha   90.00
_cell.angle_beta   90.00
_cell.angle_gamma   90.00
#
_symmetry.space_group_name_H-M   'P 1'
#
loop_
_entity.id
_entity.type
_entity.pdbx_description
1 polymer ?
#
loop_
_entity_poly.entity_id
_entity_poly.type
_entity_poly.pdbx_seq_one_letter_code
_entity_poly.pdbx_strand_id
1 'polypeptide(L)' 'MAKVLKWTNRFSGEQGFVQSVVKAEGHFVNTYDVAEAKVFNRQSDITRALNVLALIGETEDNDFEAVEI' A
#
# COMPACT_ATOMS: atom_id res chain seq x y z
N MET A 1 13.59 -10.86 3.36
CA MET A 1 13.08 -10.84 1.98
C MET A 1 12.37 -9.51 1.77
N ALA A 2 12.47 -8.96 0.57
CA ALA A 2 11.81 -7.70 0.23
C ALA A 2 10.31 -7.95 0.05
N LYS A 3 9.50 -6.95 0.41
CA LYS A 3 8.05 -6.99 0.23
C LYS A 3 7.55 -5.69 -0.37
N VAL A 4 6.41 -5.74 -1.04
CA VAL A 4 5.65 -4.57 -1.48
C VAL A 4 4.23 -4.63 -0.90
N LEU A 5 3.53 -3.51 -0.91
CA LEU A 5 2.11 -3.48 -0.54
C LEU A 5 1.26 -3.56 -1.81
N LYS A 6 0.47 -4.63 -1.92
CA LYS A 6 -0.63 -4.75 -2.88
C LYS A 6 -1.88 -4.11 -2.27
N TRP A 7 -2.64 -3.37 -3.06
CA TRP A 7 -3.96 -2.89 -2.68
C TRP A 7 -5.04 -3.55 -3.55
N THR A 8 -6.24 -3.70 -3.00
CA THR A 8 -7.43 -4.16 -3.71
C THR A 8 -8.62 -3.29 -3.29
N ASN A 9 -9.25 -2.60 -4.24
CA ASN A 9 -10.47 -1.84 -3.95
C ASN A 9 -11.63 -2.80 -3.67
N ARG A 10 -12.32 -2.58 -2.55
CA ARG A 10 -13.39 -3.46 -2.06
C ARG A 10 -14.65 -3.41 -2.93
N PHE A 11 -14.88 -2.31 -3.66
CA PHE A 11 -16.09 -2.09 -4.45
C PHE A 11 -15.92 -2.48 -5.91
N SER A 12 -14.80 -2.11 -6.53
CA SER A 12 -14.52 -2.39 -7.94
C SER A 12 -13.75 -3.70 -8.14
N GLY A 13 -13.07 -4.21 -7.10
CA GLY A 13 -12.14 -5.33 -7.21
C GLY A 13 -10.83 -4.97 -7.93
N GLU A 14 -10.61 -3.69 -8.24
CA GLU A 14 -9.38 -3.23 -8.87
C GLU A 14 -8.17 -3.46 -7.96
N GLN A 15 -7.01 -3.77 -8.55
CA GLN A 15 -5.80 -4.11 -7.81
C GLN A 15 -4.59 -3.38 -8.37
N GLY A 16 -3.62 -3.16 -7.49
CA GLY A 16 -2.31 -2.63 -7.87
C GLY A 16 -1.35 -2.66 -6.70
N PHE A 17 -0.30 -1.86 -6.79
CA PHE A 17 0.71 -1.71 -5.75
C PHE A 17 0.78 -0.28 -5.25
N VAL A 18 1.25 -0.13 -4.01
CA VAL A 18 1.50 1.18 -3.41
C VAL A 18 2.89 1.66 -3.83
N GLN A 19 2.96 2.71 -4.64
CA GLN A 19 4.21 3.39 -5.00
C GLN A 19 4.68 4.32 -3.87
N SER A 20 3.75 5.06 -3.25
CA SER A 20 4.07 5.91 -2.10
C SER A 20 2.83 6.20 -1.25
N VAL A 21 3.02 6.60 0.01
CA VAL A 21 1.93 7.03 0.90
C VAL A 21 2.15 8.50 1.22
N VAL A 22 1.23 9.36 0.79
CA VAL A 22 1.34 10.81 0.89
C VAL A 22 0.45 11.30 2.04
N LYS A 23 0.92 11.07 3.28
CA LYS A 23 0.15 11.36 4.50
C LYS A 23 -0.40 12.79 4.54
N ALA A 24 0.35 13.77 4.05
CA ALA A 24 -0.07 15.18 4.05
C ALA A 24 -1.28 15.45 3.15
N GLU A 25 -1.43 14.67 2.09
CA GLU A 25 -2.52 14.81 1.10
C GLU A 25 -3.61 13.75 1.30
N GLY A 26 -3.48 12.92 2.34
CA GLY A 26 -4.52 11.98 2.75
C GLY A 26 -4.74 10.80 1.80
N HIS A 27 -3.80 10.49 0.90
CA HIS A 27 -3.93 9.38 -0.04
C HIS A 27 -2.62 8.62 -0.25
N PHE A 28 -2.68 7.53 -1.02
CA PHE A 28 -1.51 6.82 -1.54
C PHE A 28 -1.46 6.92 -3.07
N VAL A 29 -0.26 6.86 -3.63
CA VAL A 29 -0.06 6.78 -5.08
C VAL A 29 -0.02 5.31 -5.49
N ASN A 30 -0.90 4.91 -6.40
CA ASN A 30 -0.94 3.56 -6.96
C ASN A 30 -0.02 3.42 -8.19
N THR A 31 0.45 2.20 -8.44
CA THR A 31 1.06 1.79 -9.71
C THR A 31 0.60 0.36 -10.03
N TYR A 32 0.57 -0.01 -11.30
CA TYR A 32 0.33 -1.39 -11.73
C TYR A 32 1.65 -2.15 -11.99
N ASP A 33 2.79 -1.45 -12.02
CA ASP A 33 4.10 -2.05 -12.18
C ASP A 33 4.76 -2.29 -10.81
N VAL A 34 5.07 -3.55 -10.52
CA VAL A 34 5.76 -3.94 -9.28
C VAL A 34 7.15 -3.31 -9.17
N ALA A 35 7.81 -3.01 -10.29
CA ALA A 35 9.13 -2.36 -10.29
C ALA A 35 9.08 -0.91 -9.81
N GLU A 36 7.92 -0.26 -9.90
CA GLU A 36 7.68 1.09 -9.40
C GLU A 36 7.13 1.10 -7.97
N ALA A 37 6.80 -0.06 -7.40
CA ALA A 37 6.21 -0.16 -6.08
C ALA A 37 7.22 0.16 -4.97
N LYS A 38 6.70 0.65 -3.84
CA LYS A 38 7.52 0.87 -2.65
C LYS A 38 8.01 -0.46 -2.09
N VAL A 39 9.34 -0.64 -2.10
CA VAL A 39 9.98 -1.81 -1.51
C VAL A 39 10.22 -1.63 -0.02
N PHE A 40 9.78 -2.61 0.76
CA PHE A 40 9.96 -2.70 2.21
C PHE A 40 10.91 -3.85 2.54
N ASN A 41 12.00 -3.52 3.23
CA ASN A 41 12.99 -4.51 3.67
C ASN A 41 12.78 -4.97 5.12
N ARG A 42 11.89 -4.30 5.87
CA ARG A 42 11.64 -4.56 7.29
C ARG A 42 10.15 -4.60 7.57
N GLN A 43 9.73 -5.56 8.39
CA GLN A 43 8.33 -5.68 8.81
C GLN A 43 7.83 -4.42 9.54
N SER A 44 8.70 -3.75 10.30
CA SER A 44 8.36 -2.50 10.99
C SER A 44 7.93 -1.37 10.05
N ASP A 45 8.53 -1.31 8.85
CA ASP A 45 8.22 -0.26 7.87
C ASP A 45 6.89 -0.52 7.18
N ILE A 46 6.55 -1.80 6.98
CA ILE A 46 5.25 -2.26 6.49
C ILE A 46 4.16 -1.88 7.51
N THR A 47 4.36 -2.23 8.79
CA THR A 47 3.41 -1.88 9.87
C THR A 47 3.20 -0.38 9.96
N ARG A 48 4.27 0.42 9.85
CA ARG A 48 4.16 1.89 9.83
C ARG A 48 3.32 2.38 8.64
N ALA A 49 3.55 1.85 7.44
CA ALA A 49 2.78 2.23 6.26
C ALA A 49 1.29 1.87 6.40
N LEU A 50 0.97 0.66 6.87
CA LEU A 50 -0.40 0.23 7.12
C LEU A 50 -1.10 1.11 8.17
N ASN A 51 -0.41 1.48 9.25
CA ASN A 51 -0.96 2.40 10.26
C ASN A 51 -1.25 3.78 9.68
N VAL A 52 -0.44 4.27 8.75
CA VAL A 52 -0.69 5.55 8.07
C VAL A 52 -1.90 5.44 7.15
N LEU A 53 -2.00 4.36 6.37
CA LEU A 53 -3.15 4.11 5.48
C LEU A 53 -4.46 4.02 6.27
N ALA A 54 -4.46 3.34 7.42
CA ALA A 54 -5.60 3.30 8.31
C ALA A 54 -5.95 4.67 8.90
N LEU A 55 -4.94 5.45 9.30
CA LEU A 55 -5.14 6.80 9.87
C LEU A 55 -5.77 7.78 8.87
N ILE A 56 -5.44 7.64 7.58
CA ILE A 56 -5.97 8.52 6.51
C ILE A 56 -7.25 7.98 5.87
N GLY A 57 -7.80 6.86 6.36
CA GLY A 57 -9.08 6.31 5.91
C GLY A 57 -9.02 5.37 4.71
N GLU A 58 -7.84 5.15 4.10
CA GLU A 58 -7.69 4.34 2.89
C GLU A 58 -8.08 2.86 3.08
N THR A 59 -8.05 2.37 4.32
CA THR A 59 -8.47 0.99 4.65
C THR A 59 -9.99 0.79 4.65
N GLU A 60 -10.78 1.85 4.54
CA GLU A 60 -12.25 1.77 4.42
C GLU A 60 -12.65 1.24 3.03
N ASP A 61 -11.96 1.73 2.00
CA ASP A 61 -12.25 1.42 0.60
C ASP A 61 -11.34 0.35 0.02
N ASN A 62 -10.14 0.18 0.59
CA ASN A 62 -9.10 -0.69 0.05
C ASN A 62 -8.60 -1.71 1.07
N ASP A 63 -8.36 -2.93 0.61
CA ASP A 63 -7.59 -3.95 1.33
C ASP A 63 -6.11 -3.87 0.97
N PHE A 64 -5.24 -3.97 1.97
CA PHE A 64 -3.79 -3.93 1.77
C PHE A 64 -3.13 -5.22 2.23
N GLU A 65 -2.28 -5.79 1.38
CA GLU A 65 -1.55 -7.03 1.64
C GLU A 65 -0.06 -6.85 1.37
N ALA A 66 0.80 -7.35 2.26
CA ALA A 66 2.24 -7.36 2.03
C ALA A 66 2.66 -8.65 1.30
N VAL A 67 3.08 -8.51 0.05
CA VAL A 67 3.49 -9.62 -0.82
C VAL A 67 5.00 -9.63 -1.02
N GLU A 68 5.59 -10.82 -1.13
CA GLU A 68 7.02 -11.01 -1.40
C GLU A 68 7.35 -10.73 -2.87
N ILE A 69 8.56 -10.20 -3.11
CA ILE A 69 9.12 -9.95 -4.44
C ILE A 69 10.56 -10.46 -4.54
#